data_AF-A0A2C9A6W0-F1
#
_entry.id   AF-A0A2C9A6W0-F1
#
_cell.length_a   1.000
_cell.length_b   1.000
_cell.length_c   1.000
_cell.angle_alpha   90.00
_cell.angle_beta   90.00
_cell.angle_gamma   90.00
#
_symmetry.space_group_name_H-M   'P 1'
#
loop_
_entity.id
_entity.type
_entity.pdbx_description
1 polymer ?
#
loop_
_entity_poly.entity_id
_entity_poly.type
_entity_poly.pdbx_seq_one_letter_code
_entity_poly.pdbx_strand_id
1 'polypeptide(L)' 'MDKRFTFAFALALAAQAFGAVYYVATDGSDSAAGSKDKPFATLNKANKVVAAGDTVWIRGGISF' A
#
# COMPACT_ATOMS: atom_id res chain seq x y z
N MET A 1 16.24 34.26 -8.19
CA MET A 1 15.90 32.93 -7.62
C MET A 1 17.18 32.16 -7.38
N ASP A 2 17.40 31.69 -6.16
CA ASP A 2 18.61 30.96 -5.81
C ASP A 2 18.56 29.53 -6.37
N LYS A 3 19.66 29.06 -6.95
CA LYS A 3 19.76 27.71 -7.55
C LYS A 3 19.39 26.58 -6.58
N ARG A 4 19.56 26.82 -5.27
CA ARG A 4 19.15 25.91 -4.19
C ARG A 4 17.62 25.79 -4.09
N PHE A 5 16.91 26.91 -4.26
CA PHE A 5 15.46 26.95 -4.27
C PHE A 5 14.90 26.21 -5.50
N THR A 6 15.51 26.44 -6.66
CA THR A 6 15.15 25.73 -7.90
C THR A 6 15.38 24.22 -7.80
N PHE A 7 16.48 23.80 -7.15
CA PHE A 7 16.79 22.38 -6.96
C PHE A 7 15.84 21.69 -5.97
N ALA A 8 15.53 22.33 -4.84
CA ALA A 8 14.56 21.82 -3.88
C ALA A 8 13.15 21.71 -4.49
N PHE A 9 12.75 22.67 -5.31
CA PHE A 9 11.49 22.64 -6.03
C PHE A 9 11.42 21.51 -7.06
N ALA A 10 12.48 21.31 -7.85
CA ALA A 10 12.55 20.21 -8.81
C ALA A 10 12.51 18.83 -8.13
N LEU A 11 13.15 18.68 -6.96
CA LEU A 11 13.12 17.45 -6.18
C LEU A 11 11.72 17.17 -5.61
N ALA A 12 11.01 18.21 -5.15
CA ALA A 12 9.64 18.08 -4.65
C ALA A 12 8.65 17.65 -5.75
N LEU A 13 8.80 18.17 -6.98
CA LEU A 13 7.99 17.73 -8.13
C LEU A 13 8.24 16.27 -8.53
N ALA A 14 9.45 15.75 -8.30
CA ALA A 14 9.80 14.37 -8.63
C ALA A 14 9.29 13.34 -7.61
N ALA A 15 8.88 13.77 -6.41
CA ALA A 15 8.41 12.89 -5.35
C ALA A 15 6.90 12.62 -5.48
N GLN A 16 6.50 11.82 -6.49
CA GLN A 16 5.16 11.21 -6.49
C GLN A 16 5.14 10.03 -5.51
N ALA A 17 4.47 10.20 -4.37
CA ALA A 17 4.20 9.10 -3.45
C ALA A 17 2.96 8.34 -3.93
N PHE A 18 3.13 7.06 -4.29
CA PHE A 18 2.01 6.15 -4.51
C PHE A 18 1.55 5.59 -3.16
N GLY A 19 0.25 5.29 -3.05
CA GLY A 19 -0.26 4.58 -1.88
C GLY A 19 0.31 3.16 -1.80
N ALA A 20 0.31 2.61 -0.58
CA ALA A 20 0.77 1.26 -0.32
C ALA A 20 -0.15 0.22 -0.99
N VAL A 21 0.42 -0.92 -1.33
CA VAL A 21 -0.31 -2.04 -1.93
C VAL A 21 -0.35 -3.20 -0.93
N TYR A 22 -1.57 -3.62 -0.57
CA TYR A 22 -1.81 -4.75 0.32
C TYR A 22 -2.51 -5.89 -0.41
N TYR A 23 -2.33 -7.10 0.11
CA TYR A 23 -2.92 -8.33 -0.43
C TYR A 23 -3.73 -9.05 0.64
N VAL A 24 -4.89 -9.57 0.25
CA VAL A 24 -5.75 -10.42 1.07
C VAL A 24 -5.93 -11.76 0.36
N ALA A 25 -5.83 -12.86 1.11
CA ALA A 25 -6.04 -14.20 0.58
C ALA A 25 -6.56 -15.15 1.66
N THR A 26 -7.35 -16.16 1.25
CA THR A 26 -7.92 -17.19 2.14
C THR A 26 -6.88 -17.95 2.96
N ASP A 27 -5.70 -18.16 2.38
CA ASP A 27 -4.55 -18.87 2.95
C ASP A 27 -3.56 -17.91 3.66
N GLY A 28 -3.94 -16.64 3.84
CA GLY A 28 -3.13 -15.61 4.48
C GLY A 28 -3.15 -15.66 6.01
N SER A 29 -2.61 -14.61 6.62
CA SER A 29 -2.62 -14.44 8.08
C SER A 29 -2.74 -12.96 8.47
N ASP A 30 -3.62 -12.63 9.41
CA ASP A 30 -3.79 -11.23 9.88
C ASP A 30 -2.62 -10.72 10.73
N SER A 31 -1.69 -11.60 11.12
CA SER A 31 -0.39 -11.21 11.70
C SER A 31 0.70 -11.01 10.65
N ALA A 32 0.43 -11.26 9.37
CA ALA A 32 1.37 -11.02 8.28
C ALA A 32 1.54 -9.53 7.98
N ALA A 33 2.47 -9.21 7.07
CA ALA A 33 2.73 -7.83 6.65
C ALA A 33 1.74 -7.30 5.59
N GLY A 34 0.88 -8.15 5.02
CA GLY A 34 -0.03 -7.76 3.93
C GLY A 34 0.65 -7.62 2.57
N SER A 35 1.89 -8.07 2.44
CA SER A 35 2.63 -8.12 1.17
C SER A 35 2.11 -9.23 0.24
N LYS A 36 2.52 -9.24 -1.02
CA LYS A 36 2.12 -10.26 -2.00
C LYS A 36 2.43 -11.69 -1.55
N ASP A 37 3.59 -11.91 -0.93
CA ASP A 37 4.05 -13.23 -0.46
C ASP A 37 3.50 -13.59 0.92
N LYS A 38 3.10 -12.58 1.70
CA LYS A 38 2.55 -12.73 3.06
C LYS A 38 1.29 -11.87 3.20
N PRO A 39 0.18 -12.26 2.57
CA PRO A 39 -1.07 -11.50 2.58
C PRO A 39 -1.78 -11.58 3.93
N PHE A 40 -2.69 -10.64 4.16
CA PHE A 40 -3.66 -10.76 5.26
C PHE A 40 -4.66 -11.89 4.98
N ALA A 41 -5.25 -12.44 6.04
CA ALA A 41 -6.32 -13.42 5.92
C ALA A 41 -7.68 -12.76 5.66
N THR A 42 -7.90 -11.55 6.21
CA THR A 42 -9.22 -10.90 6.19
C THR A 42 -9.19 -9.50 5.61
N LEU A 43 -10.32 -9.10 5.00
CA LEU A 43 -10.57 -7.71 4.60
C LEU A 43 -10.65 -6.77 5.80
N ASN A 44 -11.11 -7.25 6.96
CA ASN A 44 -11.17 -6.43 8.17
C ASN A 44 -9.78 -6.00 8.63
N LYS A 45 -8.78 -6.88 8.51
CA LYS A 45 -7.39 -6.52 8.78
C LYS A 45 -6.88 -5.47 7.80
N ALA A 46 -7.14 -5.65 6.50
CA ALA A 46 -6.75 -4.68 5.48
C ALA A 46 -7.38 -3.30 5.74
N ASN A 47 -8.69 -3.24 6.02
CA ASN A 47 -9.41 -1.98 6.30
C ASN A 47 -8.85 -1.20 7.50
N LYS A 48 -8.25 -1.88 8.47
CA LYS A 48 -7.64 -1.22 9.65
C LYS A 48 -6.27 -0.59 9.38
N VAL A 49 -5.58 -1.01 8.31
CA VAL A 49 -4.20 -0.58 8.03
C VAL A 49 -4.08 0.36 6.85
N VAL A 50 -5.03 0.32 5.90
CA VAL A 50 -4.99 1.16 4.72
C VAL A 50 -5.28 2.63 5.05
N ALA A 51 -4.58 3.51 4.34
CA ALA A 51 -4.84 4.93 4.28
C ALA A 51 -5.40 5.32 2.91
N ALA A 52 -5.85 6.58 2.79
CA ALA A 52 -6.33 7.11 1.52
C ALA A 52 -5.22 7.06 0.45
N GLY A 53 -5.53 6.51 -0.72
CA GLY A 53 -4.59 6.30 -1.81
C GLY A 53 -3.99 4.90 -1.87
N ASP A 54 -4.12 4.09 -0.81
CA ASP A 54 -3.69 2.70 -0.80
C ASP A 54 -4.59 1.82 -1.68
N THR A 55 -4.06 0.68 -2.10
CA THR A 55 -4.77 -0.32 -2.91
C THR A 55 -4.75 -1.68 -2.22
N VAL A 56 -5.90 -2.36 -2.17
CA VAL A 56 -6.01 -3.73 -1.66
C VAL A 56 -6.36 -4.68 -2.80
N TRP A 57 -5.50 -5.66 -3.05
CA TRP A 57 -5.75 -6.77 -3.97
C TRP A 57 -6.30 -7.97 -3.22
N ILE A 58 -7.46 -8.46 -3.64
CA ILE A 58 -8.05 -9.71 -3.15
C ILE A 58 -7.61 -10.82 -4.10
N ARG A 59 -6.83 -11.79 -3.60
CA ARG A 59 -6.40 -12.93 -4.41
C ARG A 59 -7.58 -13.86 -4.67
N GLY A 60 -7.58 -14.50 -5.85
CA GLY A 60 -8.59 -15.49 -6.21
C GLY A 60 -8.62 -16.64 -5.19
N GLY A 61 -9.83 -17.01 -4.77
CA GLY A 61 -10.11 -18.01 -3.75
C GLY A 61 -11.58 -17.93 -3.33
N ILE A 62 -12.06 -18.89 -2.55
CA ILE A 62 -13.44 -18.89 -2.03
C ILE A 62 -13.41 -18.20 -0.66
N SER A 63 -13.75 -16.90 -0.62
CA SER A 63 -13.98 -16.15 0.62
C SER A 63 -15.35 -15.51 0.56
N PHE A 64 -16.31 -16.02 1.33
CA PHE A 64 -17.51 -15.31 1.76
C PHE A 64 -17.70 -15.56 3.25
#